data_AF-A0A4Q3VIX0-F1
#
_entry.id   AF-A0A4Q3VIX0-F1
#
_cell.length_a   1.000
_cell.length_b   1.000
_cell.length_c   1.000
_cell.angle_alpha   90.00
_cell.angle_beta   90.00
_cell.angle_gamma   90.00
#
_symmetry.space_group_name_H-M   'P 1'
#
loop_
_entity.id
_entity.type
_entity.pdbx_description
1 polymer ?
#
loop_
_entity_poly.entity_id
_entity_poly.type
_entity_poly.pdbx_seq_one_letter_code
_entity_poly.pdbx_strand_id
1 'polypeptide(L)'
;QWNEPFGIVMAEAMACGTPVIGFPFGSVPEVVEDGVTGFQCNNTDEIAQKVQEITRIDRRTVRKVAEQRFSDKAIVSHYLALYEKHRQAVVLASSPHSAF
;
A
#
# COMPACT_ATOMS: atom_id res chain seq x y z
N GLN A 1 -14.89 -3.73 -17.42
CA GLN A 1 -13.80 -3.03 -16.73
C GLN A 1 -13.02 -4.07 -15.92
N TRP A 2 -11.68 -4.03 -15.97
CA TRP A 2 -10.81 -4.94 -15.24
C TRP A 2 -10.39 -4.31 -13.91
N ASN A 3 -10.41 -5.08 -12.83
CA ASN A 3 -10.07 -4.62 -11.48
C ASN A 3 -8.57 -4.90 -11.24
N GLU A 4 -7.74 -3.87 -11.34
CA GLU A 4 -6.28 -3.99 -11.19
C GLU A 4 -5.92 -4.45 -9.76
N PRO A 5 -5.38 -5.66 -9.58
CA PRO A 5 -5.36 -6.33 -8.28
C PRO A 5 -4.35 -5.74 -7.29
N PHE A 6 -3.30 -5.05 -7.75
CA PHE A 6 -2.32 -4.40 -6.85
C PHE A 6 -1.70 -3.12 -7.44
N GLY A 7 -1.57 -3.03 -8.77
CA GLY A 7 -1.01 -1.85 -9.42
C GLY A 7 0.47 -1.65 -9.09
N ILE A 8 1.32 -2.61 -9.45
CA ILE A 8 2.78 -2.54 -9.28
C ILE A 8 3.34 -1.22 -9.81
N VAL A 9 2.79 -0.72 -10.92
CA VAL A 9 3.16 0.57 -11.53
C VAL A 9 3.00 1.75 -10.57
N MET A 10 2.02 1.73 -9.65
CA MET A 10 1.84 2.78 -8.65
C MET A 10 2.95 2.70 -7.60
N ALA A 11 3.28 1.50 -7.13
CA ALA A 11 4.38 1.29 -6.19
C ALA A 11 5.73 1.70 -6.81
N GLU A 12 5.97 1.39 -8.08
CA GLU A 12 7.16 1.82 -8.83
C GLU A 12 7.22 3.34 -9.00
N ALA A 13 6.10 3.97 -9.37
CA ALA A 13 6.02 5.43 -9.46
C ALA A 13 6.35 6.08 -8.11
N MET A 14 5.74 5.59 -7.03
CA MET A 14 6.00 6.09 -5.69
C MET A 14 7.45 5.83 -5.24
N ALA A 15 8.03 4.68 -5.61
CA ALA A 15 9.44 4.39 -5.41
C ALA A 15 10.34 5.37 -6.19
N CYS A 16 9.91 5.95 -7.30
CA CYS A 16 10.63 7.04 -7.96
C CYS A 16 10.35 8.43 -7.35
N GLY A 17 9.58 8.48 -6.25
CA GLY A 17 9.11 9.72 -5.62
C GLY A 17 8.04 10.44 -6.46
N THR A 18 7.39 9.74 -7.39
CA THR A 18 6.36 10.30 -8.26
C THR A 18 4.98 10.05 -7.65
N PRO A 19 4.26 11.10 -7.22
CA PRO A 19 2.89 10.95 -6.72
C PRO A 19 1.93 10.46 -7.81
N VAL A 20 0.84 9.80 -7.39
CA VAL A 20 -0.12 9.12 -8.28
C VAL A 20 -1.51 9.77 -8.19
N ILE A 21 -2.18 9.98 -9.32
CA ILE A 21 -3.61 10.35 -9.35
C ILE A 21 -4.38 9.18 -9.95
N GLY A 22 -5.46 8.76 -9.31
CA GLY A 22 -6.29 7.66 -9.82
C GLY A 22 -7.73 7.75 -9.35
N PHE A 23 -8.61 7.02 -10.03
CA PHE A 23 -9.97 6.79 -9.54
C PHE A 23 -9.94 5.82 -8.34
N PRO A 24 -10.81 5.96 -7.32
CA PRO A 24 -10.86 5.09 -6.15
C PRO A 24 -11.45 3.72 -6.51
N PHE A 25 -10.73 2.98 -7.34
CA PHE A 25 -11.12 1.70 -7.90
C PHE A 25 -9.94 0.72 -7.87
N GLY A 26 -10.23 -0.57 -7.66
CA GLY A 26 -9.20 -1.59 -7.47
C GLY A 26 -8.29 -1.27 -6.28
N SER A 27 -6.99 -1.36 -6.49
CA SER A 27 -5.95 -1.14 -5.47
C SER A 27 -5.63 0.33 -5.17
N VAL A 28 -6.19 1.29 -5.91
CA VAL A 28 -5.90 2.73 -5.72
C VAL A 28 -6.18 3.21 -4.29
N PRO A 29 -7.35 2.91 -3.66
CA PRO A 29 -7.62 3.36 -2.30
C PRO A 29 -6.68 2.78 -1.25
N GLU A 30 -6.08 1.63 -1.54
CA GLU A 30 -5.12 0.98 -0.65
C GLU A 30 -3.72 1.55 -0.85
N VAL A 31 -3.31 1.85 -2.09
CA VAL A 31 -1.94 2.28 -2.41
C VAL A 31 -1.76 3.80 -2.24
N VAL A 32 -2.73 4.60 -2.66
CA VAL A 32 -2.64 6.06 -2.71
C VAL A 32 -3.27 6.69 -1.49
N GLU A 33 -2.47 7.41 -0.69
CA GLU A 33 -2.92 8.20 0.45
C GLU A 33 -3.17 9.63 -0.01
N ASP A 34 -4.42 10.08 0.08
CA ASP A 34 -4.86 11.36 -0.45
C ASP A 34 -4.14 12.53 0.22
N GLY A 35 -3.54 13.41 -0.60
CA GLY A 35 -2.74 14.54 -0.15
C GLY A 35 -1.33 14.20 0.34
N VAL A 36 -0.98 12.91 0.45
CA VAL A 36 0.34 12.46 0.95
C VAL A 36 1.16 11.80 -0.15
N THR A 37 0.61 10.79 -0.82
CA THR A 37 1.29 10.09 -1.93
C THR A 37 0.65 10.34 -3.28
N GLY A 38 -0.46 11.08 -3.30
CA GLY A 38 -1.23 11.32 -4.50
C GLY A 38 -2.61 11.89 -4.23
N PHE A 39 -3.51 11.69 -5.18
CA PHE A 39 -4.93 12.05 -5.03
C PHE A 39 -5.85 10.97 -5.58
N GLN A 40 -6.97 10.77 -4.90
CA GLN A 40 -8.07 9.94 -5.37
C GLN A 40 -9.17 10.87 -5.90
N CYS A 41 -9.57 10.69 -7.17
CA CYS A 41 -10.54 11.56 -7.85
C CYS A 41 -11.74 10.75 -8.32
N ASN A 42 -12.95 11.32 -8.34
CA ASN A 42 -14.17 10.62 -8.75
C ASN A 42 -14.54 10.83 -10.23
N ASN A 43 -13.97 11.85 -10.86
CA ASN A 43 -14.24 12.22 -12.25
C ASN A 43 -13.03 12.94 -12.87
N THR A 44 -13.09 13.14 -14.19
CA THR A 44 -12.01 13.75 -14.97
C THR A 44 -11.77 15.22 -14.61
N ASP A 45 -12.80 15.95 -14.21
CA ASP A 45 -12.67 17.36 -13.81
C ASP A 45 -11.85 17.50 -12.53
N GLU A 46 -12.07 16.60 -11.55
CA GLU A 46 -11.26 16.51 -10.35
C GLU A 46 -9.81 16.13 -10.68
N ILE A 47 -9.57 15.20 -11.62
CA ILE A 47 -8.20 14.88 -12.07
C ILE A 47 -7.53 16.14 -12.64
N ALA A 48 -8.21 16.89 -13.51
CA ALA A 48 -7.66 18.09 -14.11
C ALA A 48 -7.29 19.14 -13.06
N GLN A 49 -8.10 19.30 -12.02
CA GLN A 49 -7.80 20.16 -10.87
C GLN A 49 -6.59 19.65 -10.09
N LYS A 50 -6.55 18.36 -9.76
CA LYS A 50 -5.48 17.76 -8.96
C LYS A 50 -4.13 17.68 -9.66
N VAL A 51 -4.09 17.65 -10.99
CA VAL A 51 -2.84 17.77 -11.76
C VAL A 51 -2.13 19.10 -11.48
N GLN A 52 -2.85 20.18 -11.16
CA GLN A 52 -2.20 21.45 -10.78
C GLN A 52 -1.67 21.39 -9.33
N GLU A 53 -2.39 20.71 -8.45
CA GLU A 53 -2.05 20.59 -7.03
C GLU A 53 -0.93 19.56 -6.74
N ILE A 54 -0.72 18.59 -7.62
CA ILE A 54 0.22 17.48 -7.39
C ILE A 54 1.67 17.91 -7.17
N THR A 55 2.04 19.09 -7.68
CA THR A 55 3.35 19.71 -7.44
C THR A 55 3.60 20.08 -5.98
N ARG A 56 2.55 20.18 -5.16
CA ARG A 56 2.64 20.44 -3.71
C ARG A 56 2.99 19.21 -2.89
N ILE A 57 2.84 18.00 -3.47
CA ILE A 57 3.17 16.77 -2.77
C ILE A 57 4.70 16.63 -2.66
N ASP A 58 5.19 16.40 -1.44
CA ASP A 58 6.60 16.17 -1.21
C ASP A 58 7.03 14.80 -1.76
N ARG A 59 7.79 14.84 -2.86
CA ARG A 59 8.37 13.65 -3.51
C ARG A 59 9.21 12.78 -2.57
N ARG A 60 9.86 13.36 -1.57
CA ARG A 60 10.65 12.60 -0.58
C ARG A 60 9.73 11.81 0.33
N THR A 61 8.62 12.41 0.75
CA THR A 61 7.57 11.72 1.49
C THR A 61 6.97 10.58 0.67
N VAL A 62 6.67 10.78 -0.62
CA VAL A 62 6.18 9.71 -1.51
C VAL A 62 7.14 8.52 -1.55
N ARG A 63 8.43 8.79 -1.79
CA ARG A 63 9.48 7.75 -1.79
C ARG A 63 9.54 7.03 -0.44
N LYS A 64 9.52 7.78 0.66
CA LYS A 64 9.59 7.22 2.03
C LYS A 64 8.41 6.29 2.30
N VAL A 65 7.19 6.66 1.91
CA VAL A 65 6.02 5.80 2.06
C VAL A 65 6.17 4.52 1.23
N ALA A 66 6.67 4.62 -0.01
CA ALA A 66 6.95 3.45 -0.83
C ALA A 66 7.96 2.50 -0.18
N GLU A 67 9.06 3.03 0.37
CA GLU A 67 10.07 2.23 1.08
C GLU A 67 9.50 1.55 2.33
N GLN A 68 8.65 2.25 3.08
CA GLN A 68 8.05 1.73 4.31
C GLN A 68 7.01 0.63 4.04
N ARG A 69 6.29 0.70 2.92
CA ARG A 69 5.14 -0.18 2.64
C ARG A 69 5.44 -1.27 1.61
N PHE A 70 6.24 -0.97 0.60
CA PHE A 70 6.38 -1.78 -0.61
C PHE A 70 7.83 -2.22 -0.90
N SER A 71 8.80 -1.90 -0.04
CA SER A 71 10.15 -2.46 -0.17
C SER A 71 10.15 -3.96 0.07
N ASP A 72 11.14 -4.65 -0.50
CA ASP A 72 11.44 -6.04 -0.21
C ASP A 72 11.55 -6.28 1.31
N LYS A 73 12.25 -5.39 2.03
CA LYS A 73 12.39 -5.47 3.48
C LYS A 73 11.05 -5.35 4.19
N ALA A 74 10.21 -4.40 3.81
CA ALA A 74 8.88 -4.23 4.40
C ALA A 74 8.03 -5.48 4.13
N ILE A 75 7.93 -5.90 2.87
CA ILE A 75 7.12 -7.05 2.46
C ILE A 75 7.56 -8.31 3.20
N VAL A 76 8.84 -8.67 3.15
CA VAL A 76 9.37 -9.87 3.80
C VAL A 76 9.13 -9.84 5.31
N SER A 77 9.32 -8.69 5.97
CA SER A 77 9.07 -8.55 7.40
C SER A 77 7.60 -8.82 7.76
N HIS A 78 6.65 -8.30 6.98
CA HIS A 78 5.22 -8.56 7.20
C HIS A 78 4.86 -10.04 6.97
N TYR A 79 5.40 -10.68 5.92
CA TYR A 79 5.20 -12.11 5.69
C TYR A 79 5.72 -12.97 6.85
N LEU A 80 6.94 -12.70 7.33
CA LEU A 80 7.53 -13.43 8.46
C LEU A 80 6.71 -13.24 9.74
N ALA A 81 6.22 -12.03 10.00
CA ALA A 81 5.35 -11.75 11.15
C ALA A 81 4.03 -12.55 11.08
N LEU A 82 3.43 -12.65 9.89
CA LEU A 82 2.23 -13.46 9.68
C LEU A 82 2.51 -14.95 9.90
N TYR A 83 3.60 -15.49 9.33
CA TYR A 83 3.96 -16.88 9.54
C TYR A 83 4.24 -17.20 11.02
N GLU A 84 4.93 -16.32 11.73
CA GLU A 84 5.19 -16.50 13.15
C GLU A 84 3.90 -16.48 13.97
N LYS A 85 2.98 -15.55 13.67
CA LYS A 85 1.66 -15.49 14.30
C LYS A 85 0.88 -16.80 14.11
N HIS A 86 0.88 -17.36 12.90
CA HIS A 86 0.20 -18.63 12.63
C HIS A 86 0.91 -19.83 13.25
N ARG A 87 2.25 -19.85 13.27
CA ARG A 87 3.03 -20.89 13.93
C ARG A 87 2.71 -20.97 15.43
N GLN A 88 2.64 -19.82 16.11
CA GLN A 88 2.27 -19.76 17.53
C GLN A 88 0.83 -20.21 17.78
N ALA A 89 -0.11 -19.80 16.93
CA ALA A 89 -1.51 -20.23 17.03
C ALA A 89 -1.65 -21.76 16.84
N VAL A 90 -0.90 -22.36 15.91
CA VAL A 90 -0.90 -23.81 15.70
C VAL A 90 -0.28 -24.53 16.90
N VAL A 91 0.84 -24.06 17.45
CA VAL A 91 1.49 -24.67 18.64
C VAL A 91 0.59 -24.60 19.87
N LEU A 92 -0.13 -23.49 20.07
CA LEU A 92 -1.11 -23.36 21.17
C LEU A 92 -2.32 -24.27 20.98
N ALA A 93 -2.80 -24.45 19.74
CA ALA A 93 -3.93 -25.33 19.44
C ALA A 93 -3.57 -26.84 19.42
N SER A 94 -2.28 -27.18 19.30
CA SER A 94 -1.78 -28.55 19.25
C SER A 94 -1.09 -29.02 20.54
N SER A 95 -1.06 -28.18 21.58
CA SER A 95 -0.65 -28.61 22.92
C SER A 95 -1.74 -29.53 23.49
N PRO A 96 -1.46 -30.83 23.74
CA PRO A 96 -2.46 -31.72 24.30
C PRO A 96 -2.81 -31.24 25.70
N HIS A 97 -4.10 -31.24 25.98
CA HIS A 97 -4.67 -31.16 27.33
C HIS A 97 -3.77 -31.98 28.27
N SER A 98 -3.00 -31.31 29.14
CA SER A 98 -2.32 -31.95 30.24
C SER A 98 -3.42 -32.40 31.20
N ALA A 99 -3.95 -33.59 30.95
CA ALA A 99 -4.70 -34.34 31.93
C ALA A 99 -3.76 -34.64 33.10
N PHE A 100 -3.90 -33.89 34.19
CA PHE A 100 -3.72 -34.32 35.57
C PHE A 100 -4.62 -33.47 36.45
#